data_AF-A0A7Z9S3H8-F1
#
_entry.id   AF-A0A7Z9S3H8-F1
#
_cell.length_a   1.000
_cell.length_b   1.000
_cell.length_c   1.000
_cell.angle_alpha   90.00
_cell.angle_beta   90.00
_cell.angle_gamma   90.00
#
_symmetry.space_group_name_H-M   'P 1'
#
loop_
_entity.id
_entity.type
_entity.pdbx_description
1 polymer ?
#
loop_
_entity_poly.entity_id
_entity_poly.type
_entity_poly.pdbx_seq_one_letter_code
_entity_poly.pdbx_strand_id
1 'polypeptide(L)'
;MNNRPPLAPLVLLFTLLAASCATAPVTWEKPGGTNDHWVKDKVACQFKARREAEKRFRQRAGGSSTSGFRDDTLSRDMSHFDAQRDERRLFEGCLSARGYSKKKAAPPKK
;
A
#
# COMPACT_ATOMS: atom_id res chain seq x y z
N MET A 1 -34.18 44.04 0.79
CA MET A 1 -32.98 43.25 1.17
C MET A 1 -33.43 41.83 1.46
N ASN A 2 -33.07 40.85 0.63
CA ASN A 2 -33.17 39.42 0.94
C ASN A 2 -32.30 38.65 -0.08
N ASN A 3 -31.00 38.51 0.22
CA ASN A 3 -30.07 37.70 -0.56
C ASN A 3 -30.13 36.26 -0.03
N ARG A 4 -30.86 35.37 -0.72
CA ARG A 4 -30.75 33.92 -0.48
C ARG A 4 -29.55 33.39 -1.26
N PRO A 5 -28.50 32.87 -0.60
CA PRO A 5 -27.37 32.28 -1.33
C PRO A 5 -27.85 31.04 -2.09
N PRO A 6 -27.40 30.81 -3.33
CA PRO A 6 -27.75 29.61 -4.08
C PRO A 6 -27.13 28.41 -3.37
N LEU A 7 -27.96 27.54 -2.79
CA LEU A 7 -27.55 26.31 -2.10
C LEU A 7 -27.13 25.19 -3.07
N ALA A 8 -27.36 25.38 -4.39
CA ALA A 8 -27.09 24.40 -5.44
C ALA A 8 -25.61 23.96 -5.59
N PRO A 9 -24.59 24.85 -5.57
CA PRO A 9 -23.20 24.43 -5.78
C PRO A 9 -22.65 23.65 -4.56
N LEU A 10 -23.21 23.88 -3.36
CA LEU A 10 -22.78 23.23 -2.12
C LEU A 10 -23.21 21.75 -2.08
N VAL A 11 -24.41 21.43 -2.58
CA VAL A 11 -24.90 20.04 -2.70
C VAL A 11 -24.09 19.25 -3.74
N LEU A 12 -23.68 19.92 -4.82
CA LEU A 12 -22.91 19.30 -5.90
C LEU A 12 -21.47 18.99 -5.47
N LEU A 13 -20.85 19.83 -4.63
CA LEU A 13 -19.55 19.54 -4.02
C LEU A 13 -19.61 18.32 -3.10
N PHE A 14 -20.64 18.21 -2.25
CA PHE A 14 -20.76 17.11 -1.29
C PHE A 14 -20.98 15.74 -1.95
N THR A 15 -21.65 15.70 -3.11
CA THR A 15 -21.87 14.45 -3.86
C THR A 15 -20.62 13.96 -4.58
N LEU A 16 -19.75 14.88 -5.04
CA LEU A 16 -18.46 14.53 -5.66
C LEU A 16 -17.45 13.94 -4.66
N LEU A 17 -17.46 14.38 -3.40
CA LEU A 17 -16.56 13.84 -2.36
C LEU A 17 -16.91 12.39 -1.96
N ALA A 18 -18.16 11.97 -2.07
CA ALA A 18 -18.58 10.60 -1.74
C ALA A 18 -18.08 9.54 -2.74
N ALA A 19 -17.60 9.96 -3.92
CA ALA A 19 -17.01 9.09 -4.93
C ALA A 19 -15.49 8.89 -4.75
N SER A 20 -14.88 9.47 -3.72
CA SER A 20 -13.47 9.26 -3.37
C SER A 20 -13.23 7.78 -3.02
N CYS A 21 -12.67 7.04 -3.98
CA CYS A 21 -12.43 5.60 -3.97
C CYS A 21 -11.87 5.06 -2.64
N ALA A 22 -12.74 4.48 -1.81
CA ALA A 22 -12.35 3.47 -0.85
C ALA A 22 -11.92 2.22 -1.65
N THR A 23 -10.62 2.11 -1.94
CA THR A 23 -10.07 0.87 -2.53
C THR A 23 -10.35 -0.25 -1.55
N ALA A 24 -11.19 -1.20 -1.96
CA ALA A 24 -11.64 -2.27 -1.08
C ALA A 24 -10.42 -2.98 -0.46
N PRO A 25 -10.42 -3.24 0.86
CA PRO A 25 -9.28 -3.82 1.53
C PRO A 25 -8.90 -5.15 0.88
N VAL A 26 -7.63 -5.34 0.55
CA VAL A 26 -7.16 -6.63 0.00
C VAL A 26 -7.22 -7.66 1.12
N THR A 27 -8.09 -8.65 0.98
CA THR A 27 -8.17 -9.77 1.92
C THR A 27 -7.31 -10.92 1.42
N TRP A 28 -6.69 -11.62 2.37
CA TRP A 28 -5.86 -12.79 2.10
C TRP A 28 -6.51 -14.01 2.70
N GLU A 29 -6.66 -15.05 1.90
CA GLU A 29 -7.26 -16.29 2.34
C GLU A 29 -6.39 -17.48 1.97
N LYS A 30 -6.30 -18.42 2.91
CA LYS A 30 -5.65 -19.72 2.74
C LYS A 30 -6.72 -20.80 2.95
N PRO A 31 -6.92 -21.72 1.99
CA PRO A 31 -7.87 -22.82 2.14
C PRO A 31 -7.57 -23.63 3.40
N GLY A 32 -8.57 -23.82 4.27
CA GLY A 32 -8.43 -24.57 5.52
C GLY A 32 -7.53 -23.92 6.58
N GLY A 33 -7.08 -22.67 6.39
CA GLY A 33 -6.28 -21.95 7.37
C GLY A 33 -7.11 -21.41 8.54
N THR A 34 -6.56 -21.51 9.75
CA THR A 34 -7.15 -20.87 10.94
C THR A 34 -6.64 -19.45 11.11
N ASN A 35 -7.32 -18.65 11.96
CA ASN A 35 -6.88 -17.28 12.27
C ASN A 35 -5.47 -17.25 12.90
N ASP A 36 -5.15 -18.21 13.75
CA ASP A 36 -3.82 -18.33 14.36
C ASP A 36 -2.71 -18.53 13.32
N HIS A 37 -2.98 -19.34 12.29
CA HIS A 37 -2.05 -19.51 11.17
C HIS A 37 -1.87 -18.18 10.42
N TRP A 38 -2.96 -17.44 10.18
CA TRP A 38 -2.89 -16.13 9.55
C TRP A 38 -2.05 -15.14 10.34
N VAL A 39 -2.26 -15.00 11.66
CA VAL A 39 -1.52 -14.06 12.50
C VAL A 39 -0.03 -14.38 12.50
N LYS A 40 0.32 -15.66 12.75
CA LYS A 40 1.72 -16.12 12.72
C LYS A 40 2.36 -15.89 11.36
N ASP A 41 1.63 -16.22 10.29
CA ASP A 41 2.18 -16.15 8.95
C ASP A 41 2.36 -14.72 8.44
N LYS A 42 1.39 -13.85 8.76
CA LYS A 42 1.44 -12.42 8.46
C LYS A 42 2.66 -11.79 9.11
N VAL A 43 2.87 -12.01 10.40
CA VAL A 43 4.00 -11.43 11.14
C VAL A 43 5.33 -11.93 10.58
N ALA A 44 5.47 -13.25 10.39
CA ALA A 44 6.69 -13.83 9.84
C ALA A 44 7.02 -13.29 8.43
N CYS A 45 6.02 -13.19 7.55
CA CYS A 45 6.20 -12.63 6.22
C CYS A 45 6.50 -11.14 6.23
N GLN A 46 5.89 -10.37 7.13
CA GLN A 46 6.16 -8.93 7.28
C GLN A 46 7.60 -8.68 7.72
N PHE A 47 8.08 -9.41 8.74
CA PHE A 47 9.47 -9.30 9.18
C PHE A 47 10.47 -9.68 8.08
N LYS A 48 10.20 -10.77 7.35
CA LYS A 48 11.04 -11.20 6.23
C LYS A 48 11.08 -10.16 5.11
N ALA A 49 9.91 -9.66 4.71
CA ALA A 49 9.78 -8.66 3.65
C ALA A 49 10.51 -7.37 3.99
N ARG A 50 10.32 -6.85 5.21
CA ARG A 50 10.99 -5.64 5.68
C ARG A 50 12.51 -5.78 5.69
N ARG A 51 13.05 -6.89 6.21
CA ARG A 51 14.50 -7.12 6.22
C ARG A 51 15.09 -7.20 4.81
N GLU A 52 14.40 -7.88 3.90
CA GLU A 52 14.87 -8.05 2.53
C GLU A 52 14.74 -6.75 1.72
N ALA A 53 13.68 -5.96 1.93
CA ALA A 53 13.52 -4.65 1.32
C ALA A 53 14.61 -3.67 1.80
N GLU A 54 14.88 -3.63 3.11
CA GLU A 54 15.95 -2.82 3.70
C GLU A 54 17.34 -3.21 3.16
N LYS A 55 17.59 -4.51 2.99
CA LYS A 55 18.82 -5.00 2.37
C LYS A 55 18.97 -4.47 0.93
N ARG A 56 17.90 -4.56 0.13
CA ARG A 56 17.89 -4.08 -1.26
C ARG A 56 18.04 -2.56 -1.35
N PHE A 57 17.39 -1.82 -0.45
CA PHE A 57 17.49 -0.37 -0.37
C PHE A 57 18.95 0.06 -0.12
N ARG A 58 19.61 -0.52 0.88
CA ARG A 58 21.03 -0.25 1.17
C ARG A 58 21.97 -0.61 0.02
N GLN A 59 21.70 -1.72 -0.68
CA GLN A 59 22.49 -2.12 -1.85
C GLN A 59 22.38 -1.11 -3.00
N ARG A 60 21.18 -0.55 -3.24
CA ARG A 60 20.99 0.50 -4.26
C ARG A 60 21.65 1.81 -3.86
N ALA A 61 21.52 2.22 -2.60
CA ALA A 61 22.13 3.44 -2.09
C ALA A 61 23.67 3.39 -2.17
N GLY A 62 24.29 2.24 -1.87
CA GLY A 62 25.74 2.06 -1.92
C GLY A 62 26.36 2.06 -3.33
N GLY A 63 25.56 1.89 -4.39
CA GLY A 63 26.02 1.92 -5.78
C GLY A 63 26.02 3.30 -6.44
N SER A 64 25.41 4.31 -5.80
CA SER A 64 25.19 5.65 -6.36
C SER A 64 26.22 6.69 -5.86
N SER A 65 27.46 6.29 -5.60
CA SER A 65 28.51 7.16 -5.05
C SER A 65 29.29 7.96 -6.12
N THR A 66 28.91 7.92 -7.39
CA THR A 66 29.75 8.43 -8.50
C THR A 66 29.47 9.85 -9.01
N SER A 67 28.57 10.64 -8.40
CA SER A 67 28.53 12.07 -8.71
C SER A 67 28.04 12.88 -7.53
N GLY A 68 28.92 13.69 -6.94
CA GLY A 68 28.63 14.60 -5.81
C GLY A 68 27.68 15.76 -6.14
N PHE A 69 26.78 15.59 -7.11
CA PHE A 69 25.76 16.56 -7.48
C PHE A 69 24.42 15.83 -7.64
N ARG A 70 23.44 16.26 -6.85
CA ARG A 70 22.02 15.85 -6.80
C ARG A 70 21.67 14.67 -5.87
N ASP A 71 21.84 14.90 -4.57
CA ASP A 71 20.84 14.44 -3.59
C ASP A 71 19.60 15.35 -3.74
N ASP A 72 18.83 15.16 -4.82
CA ASP A 72 17.58 15.89 -5.00
C ASP A 72 16.46 15.23 -4.20
N THR A 73 15.59 16.04 -3.58
CA THR A 73 14.47 15.57 -2.74
C THR A 73 13.59 14.56 -3.48
N LEU A 74 13.41 14.78 -4.78
CA LEU A 74 12.64 13.88 -5.65
C LEU A 74 13.24 12.47 -5.70
N SER A 75 14.56 12.34 -5.88
CA SER A 75 15.27 11.05 -5.92
C SER A 75 15.12 10.29 -4.61
N ARG A 76 15.19 11.00 -3.47
CA ARG A 76 14.91 10.41 -2.15
C ARG A 76 13.47 9.91 -2.04
N ASP A 77 12.50 10.72 -2.43
CA ASP A 77 11.08 10.35 -2.39
C ASP A 77 10.78 9.13 -3.26
N MET A 78 11.35 9.10 -4.48
CA MET A 78 11.23 7.95 -5.38
C MET A 78 11.88 6.70 -4.79
N SER A 79 13.06 6.83 -4.18
CA SER A 79 13.76 5.71 -3.54
C SER A 79 12.97 5.15 -2.35
N HIS A 80 12.33 6.00 -1.55
CA HIS A 80 11.44 5.59 -0.46
C HIS A 80 10.17 4.91 -0.98
N PHE A 81 9.57 5.46 -2.04
CA PHE A 81 8.40 4.87 -2.68
C PHE A 81 8.71 3.47 -3.23
N ASP A 82 9.82 3.30 -3.92
CA ASP A 82 10.27 2.02 -4.45
C ASP A 82 10.59 1.01 -3.34
N ALA A 83 11.19 1.46 -2.22
CA ALA A 83 11.42 0.61 -1.06
C ALA A 83 10.12 0.08 -0.47
N GLN A 84 9.11 0.93 -0.29
CA GLN A 84 7.78 0.51 0.20
C GLN A 84 7.09 -0.45 -0.79
N ARG A 85 7.23 -0.20 -2.09
CA ARG A 85 6.68 -1.06 -3.13
C ARG A 85 7.34 -2.44 -3.13
N ASP A 86 8.66 -2.49 -2.95
CA ASP A 86 9.41 -3.74 -2.88
C ASP A 86 9.09 -4.53 -1.62
N GLU A 87 8.97 -3.88 -0.46
CA GLU A 87 8.51 -4.52 0.78
C GLU A 87 7.14 -5.18 0.56
N ARG A 88 6.20 -4.46 -0.05
CA ARG A 88 4.87 -5.02 -0.35
C ARG A 88 4.98 -6.25 -1.25
N ARG A 89 5.72 -6.18 -2.36
CA ARG A 89 5.91 -7.33 -3.27
C ARG A 89 6.51 -8.54 -2.56
N LEU A 90 7.50 -8.33 -1.70
CA LEU A 90 8.14 -9.40 -0.93
C LEU A 90 7.18 -10.04 0.08
N PHE A 91 6.35 -9.23 0.73
CA PHE A 91 5.30 -9.70 1.63
C PHE A 91 4.27 -10.55 0.89
N GLU A 92 3.78 -10.06 -0.25
CA GLU A 92 2.81 -10.76 -1.10
C GLU A 92 3.38 -12.08 -1.64
N GLY A 93 4.64 -12.08 -2.07
CA GLY A 93 5.34 -13.30 -2.50
C GLY A 93 5.49 -14.31 -1.37
N CYS A 94 5.81 -13.86 -0.16
CA CYS A 94 5.90 -14.72 1.01
C CYS A 94 4.56 -15.36 1.39
N LEU A 95 3.47 -14.59 1.36
CA LEU A 95 2.12 -15.10 1.59
C LEU A 95 1.71 -16.10 0.49
N SER A 96 1.97 -15.77 -0.77
CA SER A 96 1.66 -16.64 -1.89
C SER A 96 2.40 -17.99 -1.80
N ALA A 97 3.69 -17.97 -1.45
CA ALA A 97 4.48 -19.17 -1.22
C ALA A 97 3.97 -20.03 -0.04
N ARG A 98 3.18 -19.43 0.87
CA ARG A 98 2.54 -20.12 2.00
C ARG A 98 1.11 -20.58 1.73
N GLY A 99 0.66 -20.43 0.49
CA GLY A 99 -0.66 -20.86 0.01
C GLY A 99 -1.77 -19.84 0.24
N TYR A 100 -1.45 -18.59 0.56
CA TYR A 100 -2.44 -17.52 0.62
C TYR A 100 -2.70 -16.95 -0.77
N SER A 101 -3.95 -16.60 -1.03
CA SER A 101 -4.39 -15.95 -2.26
C SER A 101 -5.06 -14.62 -1.95
N LYS A 102 -4.85 -13.63 -2.82
CA LYS A 102 -5.59 -12.36 -2.74
C LYS A 102 -7.02 -12.62 -3.17
N LYS A 103 -7.98 -12.35 -2.28
CA LYS A 103 -9.36 -12.14 -2.70
C LYS A 103 -9.60 -10.64 -2.82
N LYS A 104 -10.15 -10.23 -3.96
CA LYS A 104 -10.73 -8.88 -4.06
C LYS A 104 -11.86 -8.86 -3.04
N ALA A 105 -11.79 -7.96 -2.06
CA ALA A 105 -12.92 -7.79 -1.14
C ALA A 105 -14.17 -7.56 -2.00
N ALA A 106 -15.19 -8.40 -1.79
CA ALA A 106 -16.45 -8.24 -2.48
C ALA A 106 -16.96 -6.82 -2.18
N PRO A 107 -17.53 -6.12 -3.18
CA PRO A 107 -18.15 -4.83 -2.91
C PRO A 107 -19.18 -5.02 -1.79
N PRO A 108 -19.28 -4.10 -0.81
CA PRO A 108 -20.24 -4.23 0.28
C PRO A 108 -21.63 -4.44 -0.33
N LYS A 109 -22.32 -5.51 0.06
CA LYS A 109 -23.72 -5.71 -0.30
C LYS A 109 -24.51 -4.58 0.35
N LYS A 110 -25.16 -3.75 -0.48
CA LYS A 110 -26.10 -2.71 -0.05
C LYS A 110 -27.31 -3.35 0.63
#